data_AF-A0A160VHX7-F1
#
_entry.id   AF-A0A160VHX7-F1
#
_cell.length_a   1.000
_cell.length_b   1.000
_cell.length_c   1.000
_cell.angle_alpha   90.00
_cell.angle_beta   90.00
_cell.angle_gamma   90.00
#
_symmetry.space_group_name_H-M   'P 1'
#
loop_
_entity.id
_entity.type
_entity.pdbx_description
1 polymer ?
#
loop_
_entity_poly.entity_id
_entity_poly.type
_entity_poly.pdbx_seq_one_letter_code
_entity_poly.pdbx_strand_id
1 'polypeptide(L)'
;MIRPSRGYQLKYQLFLFYLIWFVTGVLLGQSTNKFIDYKSLTKRVYNFTKVEFITEEGEFNDAICTLPIPDLSKDSPPFLAIYYKRTNSQWFTESLYRKRVRFSFRDGVIKLERSNFWDWHELEEIKIVVLY
;
A
#
# COMPACT_ATOMS: atom_id res chain seq x y z
N MET A 1 -17.76 -58.05 -42.68
CA MET A 1 -16.71 -57.64 -41.72
C MET A 1 -16.51 -56.13 -41.84
N ILE A 2 -17.15 -55.33 -40.99
CA ILE A 2 -17.07 -53.87 -41.03
C ILE A 2 -15.90 -53.46 -40.12
N ARG A 3 -14.78 -53.01 -40.71
CA ARG A 3 -13.67 -52.43 -39.93
C ARG A 3 -14.16 -51.14 -39.28
N PRO A 4 -14.09 -50.97 -37.96
CA PRO A 4 -14.52 -49.73 -37.33
C PRO A 4 -13.47 -48.65 -37.60
N SER A 5 -13.89 -47.61 -38.32
CA SER A 5 -13.72 -46.17 -38.10
C SER A 5 -12.64 -45.63 -37.12
N ARG A 6 -11.47 -46.28 -36.97
CA ARG A 6 -10.37 -45.84 -36.07
C ARG A 6 -9.99 -44.36 -36.27
N GLY A 7 -10.04 -43.86 -37.50
CA GLY A 7 -9.77 -42.45 -37.80
C GLY A 7 -10.84 -41.47 -37.28
N TYR A 8 -12.11 -41.87 -37.20
CA TYR A 8 -13.18 -41.04 -36.64
C TYR A 8 -13.10 -40.97 -35.12
N GLN A 9 -12.73 -42.08 -34.46
CA GLN A 9 -12.53 -42.11 -33.01
C GLN A 9 -11.35 -41.22 -32.57
N LEU A 10 -10.24 -41.24 -33.32
CA LEU A 10 -9.08 -40.40 -33.03
C LEU A 10 -9.40 -38.90 -33.15
N LYS A 11 -10.17 -38.52 -34.19
CA LYS A 11 -10.61 -37.13 -34.39
C LYS A 11 -11.52 -36.64 -33.26
N TYR A 12 -12.43 -37.49 -32.79
CA TYR A 12 -13.31 -37.17 -31.66
C TYR A 12 -12.54 -37.03 -30.34
N GLN A 13 -11.57 -37.90 -30.09
CA GLN A 13 -10.71 -37.81 -28.90
C GLN A 13 -9.86 -36.54 -28.89
N LEU A 14 -9.28 -36.17 -30.04
CA LEU A 14 -8.55 -34.91 -30.19
C LEU A 14 -9.46 -33.70 -29.99
N PHE A 15 -10.66 -33.72 -30.57
CA PHE A 15 -11.64 -32.66 -30.36
C PHE A 15 -12.01 -32.49 -28.89
N LEU A 16 -12.27 -33.59 -28.17
CA LEU A 16 -12.55 -33.58 -26.74
C LEU A 16 -11.37 -33.02 -25.93
N PHE A 17 -10.14 -33.39 -26.28
CA PHE A 17 -8.94 -32.86 -25.63
C PHE A 17 -8.81 -31.34 -25.81
N TYR A 18 -9.00 -30.83 -27.03
CA TYR A 18 -8.97 -29.38 -27.29
C TYR A 18 -10.11 -28.65 -26.57
N LEU A 19 -11.30 -29.25 -26.51
CA LEU A 19 -12.44 -28.69 -25.78
C LEU A 19 -12.14 -28.58 -24.28
N ILE A 20 -11.61 -29.63 -23.67
CA ILE A 20 -11.25 -29.65 -22.24
C ILE A 20 -10.15 -28.63 -21.95
N TRP A 21 -9.12 -28.54 -22.81
CA TRP A 21 -8.06 -27.54 -22.70
C TRP A 21 -8.66 -26.13 -22.74
N PHE A 22 -9.51 -25.85 -23.73
CA PHE A 22 -10.11 -24.53 -23.87
C PHE A 22 -10.94 -24.14 -22.63
N VAL A 23 -11.80 -25.05 -22.15
CA VAL A 23 -12.63 -24.82 -20.96
C VAL A 23 -11.78 -24.61 -19.71
N THR A 24 -10.72 -25.41 -19.51
CA THR A 24 -9.82 -25.22 -18.37
C THR A 24 -9.03 -23.91 -18.45
N GLY A 25 -8.61 -23.50 -19.64
CA GLY A 25 -7.95 -22.19 -19.84
C GLY A 25 -8.85 -21.00 -19.52
N VAL A 26 -10.16 -21.09 -19.82
CA VAL A 26 -11.14 -20.05 -19.47
C VAL A 26 -11.44 -20.04 -17.97
N LEU A 27 -11.62 -21.22 -17.34
CA LEU A 27 -11.98 -21.33 -15.93
C LEU A 27 -10.83 -21.03 -14.97
N LEU A 28 -9.59 -21.37 -15.34
CA LEU A 28 -8.39 -21.15 -14.54
C LEU A 28 -7.62 -19.88 -14.94
N GLY A 29 -8.17 -19.09 -15.85
CA GLY A 29 -7.60 -17.80 -16.24
C GLY A 29 -7.56 -16.85 -15.04
N GLN A 30 -6.39 -16.24 -14.78
CA GLN A 30 -6.26 -15.23 -13.74
C GLN A 30 -7.12 -14.01 -14.05
N SER A 31 -7.88 -13.52 -13.07
CA SER A 31 -8.63 -12.28 -13.21
C SER A 31 -7.67 -11.09 -13.39
N THR A 32 -7.80 -10.35 -14.49
CA THR A 32 -7.04 -9.13 -14.76
C THR A 32 -7.61 -7.92 -14.02
N ASN A 33 -7.94 -8.06 -12.74
CA ASN A 33 -8.41 -6.93 -11.94
C ASN A 33 -7.23 -5.98 -11.69
N LYS A 34 -6.92 -5.16 -12.70
CA LYS A 34 -5.83 -4.18 -12.67
C LYS A 34 -6.09 -3.05 -11.67
N PHE A 35 -7.34 -2.88 -11.27
CA PHE A 35 -7.78 -1.77 -10.44
C PHE A 35 -8.98 -2.19 -9.59
N ILE A 36 -9.00 -1.73 -8.33
CA ILE A 36 -10.09 -1.91 -7.38
C ILE A 36 -10.47 -0.52 -6.90
N ASP A 37 -11.72 -0.12 -7.14
CA ASP A 37 -12.28 1.12 -6.62
C ASP A 37 -12.68 0.95 -5.15
N TYR A 38 -12.01 1.68 -4.26
CA TYR A 38 -12.37 1.73 -2.85
C TYR A 38 -13.36 2.87 -2.60
N LYS A 39 -14.60 2.54 -2.21
CA LYS A 39 -15.68 3.53 -1.99
C LYS A 39 -15.68 4.16 -0.60
N SER A 40 -14.92 3.63 0.36
CA SER A 40 -14.93 4.06 1.77
C SER A 40 -13.52 4.17 2.37
N LEU A 41 -12.66 4.94 1.71
CA LEU A 41 -11.34 5.29 2.25
C LEU A 41 -11.48 6.18 3.49
N THR A 42 -10.88 5.75 4.59
CA THR A 42 -10.77 6.52 5.82
C THR A 42 -9.48 7.36 5.78
N LYS A 43 -9.61 8.65 6.10
CA LYS A 43 -8.46 9.56 6.23
C LYS A 43 -8.23 9.88 7.70
N ARG A 44 -7.02 9.60 8.19
CA ARG A 44 -6.54 10.03 9.51
C ARG A 44 -5.37 10.99 9.34
N VAL A 45 -5.35 12.07 10.14
CA VAL A 45 -4.29 13.08 10.10
C VAL A 45 -3.75 13.25 11.52
N TYR A 46 -2.46 13.02 11.67
CA TYR A 46 -1.71 13.36 12.88
C TYR A 46 -1.04 14.72 12.65
N ASN A 47 -1.15 15.62 13.62
CA ASN A 47 -0.54 16.94 13.56
C ASN A 47 0.42 17.08 14.73
N PHE A 48 1.66 17.46 14.44
CA PHE A 48 2.71 17.67 15.42
C PHE A 48 3.29 19.08 15.24
N THR A 49 3.35 19.82 16.34
CA THR A 49 3.98 21.13 16.41
C THR A 49 5.43 21.00 16.88
N LYS A 50 6.22 22.07 16.70
CA LYS A 50 7.63 22.11 17.10
C LYS A 50 7.90 21.70 18.54
N VAL A 51 6.96 21.97 19.44
CA VAL A 51 7.07 21.59 20.85
C VAL A 51 6.89 20.08 21.05
N GLU A 52 6.14 19.40 20.19
CA GLU A 52 5.81 17.98 20.33
C GLU A 52 6.87 17.07 19.70
N PHE A 53 7.50 17.50 18.60
CA PHE A 53 8.54 16.73 17.92
C PHE A 53 9.97 17.04 18.39
N ILE A 54 10.14 17.96 19.35
CA ILE A 54 11.43 18.29 19.97
C ILE A 54 11.34 17.98 21.47
N THR A 55 12.34 17.27 22.00
CA THR A 55 12.46 16.97 23.44
C THR A 55 12.96 18.19 24.22
N GLU A 56 12.85 18.15 25.55
CA GLU A 56 13.42 19.22 26.41
C GLU A 56 14.94 19.39 26.23
N GLU A 57 15.62 18.31 25.84
CA GLU A 57 17.07 18.27 25.54
C GLU A 57 17.40 18.85 24.14
N GLY A 58 16.37 19.22 23.37
CA GLY A 58 16.54 19.72 22.00
C GLY A 58 16.83 18.62 20.99
N GLU A 59 16.52 17.36 21.28
CA GLU A 59 16.61 16.25 20.35
C GLU A 59 15.27 15.97 19.66
N PHE A 60 15.29 15.15 18.61
CA PHE A 60 14.06 14.71 17.94
C PHE A 60 13.28 13.73 18.82
N ASN A 61 11.98 13.95 18.99
CA ASN A 61 11.12 13.07 19.76
C ASN A 61 10.68 11.85 18.94
N ASP A 62 11.31 10.71 19.19
CA ASP A 62 11.00 9.44 18.51
C ASP A 62 9.57 8.91 18.79
N ALA A 63 8.85 9.45 19.77
CA ALA A 63 7.47 9.08 20.03
C ALA A 63 6.54 9.35 18.84
N ILE A 64 6.81 10.41 18.06
CA ILE A 64 5.99 10.77 16.89
C ILE A 64 6.12 9.77 15.74
N CYS A 65 7.16 8.91 15.77
CA CYS A 65 7.35 7.86 14.79
C CYS A 65 6.37 6.69 14.96
N THR A 66 5.64 6.61 16.07
CA THR A 66 4.71 5.50 16.35
C THR A 66 3.28 5.99 16.30
N LEU A 67 2.51 5.53 15.30
CA LEU A 67 1.13 5.97 15.07
C LEU A 67 0.15 4.79 15.27
N PRO A 68 -0.68 4.81 16.33
CA PRO A 68 -1.68 3.78 16.56
C PRO A 68 -2.94 4.03 15.71
N ILE A 69 -3.34 3.02 14.95
CA ILE A 69 -4.55 2.95 14.12
C ILE A 69 -5.30 1.64 14.48
N PRO A 70 -6.05 1.63 15.59
CA PRO A 70 -6.72 0.42 16.06
C PRO A 70 -7.77 -0.11 15.07
N ASP A 71 -8.31 0.75 14.21
CA ASP A 71 -9.38 0.41 13.26
C ASP A 71 -8.85 -0.29 12.00
N LEU A 72 -7.53 -0.36 11.81
CA LEU A 72 -6.91 -0.92 10.60
C LEU A 72 -6.46 -2.36 10.82
N SER A 73 -7.11 -3.29 10.12
CA SER A 73 -6.74 -4.71 10.10
C SER A 73 -5.49 -4.97 9.22
N LYS A 74 -4.84 -6.12 9.45
CA LYS A 74 -3.50 -6.43 8.95
C LYS A 74 -3.40 -6.62 7.43
N ASP A 75 -4.52 -6.83 6.75
CA ASP A 75 -4.54 -7.36 5.38
C ASP A 75 -4.23 -6.31 4.30
N SER A 76 -4.11 -5.03 4.67
CA SER A 76 -3.83 -3.92 3.74
C SER A 76 -2.89 -2.89 4.38
N PRO A 77 -1.66 -2.70 3.87
CA PRO A 77 -0.80 -1.62 4.34
C PRO A 77 -1.42 -0.26 3.95
N PRO A 78 -1.46 0.71 4.88
CA PRO A 78 -2.04 2.02 4.61
C PRO A 78 -1.18 2.83 3.65
N PHE A 79 -1.80 3.76 2.93
CA PHE A 79 -1.06 4.82 2.24
C PHE A 79 -0.68 5.91 3.23
N LEU A 80 0.57 6.37 3.16
CA LEU A 80 1.10 7.37 4.08
C LEU A 80 1.76 8.52 3.34
N ALA A 81 1.50 9.74 3.80
CA ALA A 81 2.17 10.95 3.33
C ALA A 81 2.56 11.85 4.51
N ILE A 82 3.78 12.38 4.47
CA ILE A 82 4.25 13.35 5.47
C ILE A 82 4.34 14.73 4.80
N TYR A 83 3.71 15.69 5.47
CA TYR A 83 3.69 17.09 5.11
C TYR A 83 4.47 17.88 6.15
N TYR A 84 5.26 18.82 5.68
CA TYR A 84 6.10 19.68 6.48
C TYR A 84 5.74 21.13 6.24
N LYS A 85 5.92 21.94 7.27
CA LYS A 85 5.82 23.40 7.19
C LYS A 85 7.00 24.01 7.93
N ARG A 86 7.70 24.92 7.25
CA ARG A 86 8.74 25.77 7.84
C ARG A 86 8.14 27.11 8.24
N THR A 87 8.88 27.86 9.05
CA THR A 87 8.52 29.23 9.42
C THR A 87 8.30 30.07 8.15
N ASN A 88 7.14 30.71 8.05
CA ASN A 88 6.75 31.55 6.90
C ASN A 88 6.73 30.82 5.54
N SER A 89 6.66 29.49 5.51
CA SER A 89 6.54 28.71 4.26
C SER A 89 5.13 28.16 4.06
N GLN A 90 4.84 27.78 2.81
CA GLN A 90 3.71 26.92 2.50
C GLN A 90 4.00 25.47 2.94
N TRP A 91 2.94 24.67 3.05
CA TRP A 91 3.05 23.23 3.27
C TRP A 91 3.71 22.56 2.06
N PHE A 92 4.65 21.66 2.31
CA PHE A 92 5.27 20.84 1.28
C PHE A 92 5.32 19.38 1.70
N THR A 93 5.33 18.47 0.73
CA THR A 93 5.42 17.03 0.99
C THR A 93 6.85 16.53 0.84
N GLU A 94 7.23 15.55 1.64
CA GLU A 94 8.53 14.88 1.51
C GLU A 94 8.75 14.24 0.14
N SER A 95 7.66 13.89 -0.56
CA SER A 95 7.68 13.38 -1.93
C SER A 95 8.31 14.33 -2.95
N LEU A 96 8.49 15.61 -2.62
CA LEU A 96 9.24 16.56 -3.45
C LEU A 96 10.77 16.39 -3.33
N TYR A 97 11.29 15.78 -2.25
CA TYR A 97 12.72 15.68 -1.96
C TYR A 97 13.28 14.24 -1.91
N ARG A 98 12.48 13.18 -1.67
CA ARG A 98 12.98 11.79 -1.63
C ARG A 98 11.96 10.71 -2.03
N LYS A 99 12.49 9.54 -2.40
CA LYS A 99 11.86 8.53 -3.28
C LYS A 99 10.78 7.61 -2.66
N ARG A 100 10.45 7.68 -1.35
CA ARG A 100 9.32 7.00 -0.66
C ARG A 100 9.45 7.19 0.85
N VAL A 101 8.33 7.36 1.57
CA VAL A 101 8.29 7.33 3.04
C VAL A 101 8.56 5.90 3.53
N ARG A 102 9.45 5.74 4.50
CA ARG A 102 9.83 4.44 5.06
C ARG A 102 9.04 4.16 6.33
N PHE A 103 8.24 3.10 6.31
CA PHE A 103 7.46 2.68 7.47
C PHE A 103 7.28 1.17 7.50
N SER A 104 6.96 0.66 8.68
CA SER A 104 6.44 -0.69 8.88
C SER A 104 5.04 -0.61 9.47
N PHE A 105 4.18 -1.54 9.09
CA PHE A 105 2.83 -1.64 9.64
C PHE A 105 2.64 -3.04 10.23
N ARG A 106 2.26 -3.09 11.50
CA ARG A 106 2.00 -4.35 12.21
C ARG A 106 0.93 -4.14 13.28
N ASP A 107 -0.10 -4.99 13.22
CA ASP A 107 -1.13 -5.12 14.26
C ASP A 107 -1.77 -3.77 14.63
N GLY A 108 -2.15 -2.97 13.63
CA GLY A 108 -2.78 -1.65 13.82
C GLY A 108 -1.79 -0.54 14.21
N VAL A 109 -0.48 -0.76 14.16
CA VAL A 109 0.53 0.25 14.50
C VAL A 109 1.42 0.52 13.29
N ILE A 110 1.54 1.80 12.94
CA ILE A 110 2.53 2.28 11.96
C ILE A 110 3.77 2.73 12.73
N LYS A 111 4.93 2.22 12.33
CA LYS A 111 6.24 2.70 12.80
C LYS A 111 7.00 3.32 11.66
N LEU A 112 7.28 4.61 11.77
CA LEU A 112 8.07 5.39 10.83
C LEU A 112 9.56 5.30 11.18
N GLU A 113 10.40 5.26 10.16
CA GLU A 113 11.84 5.46 10.39
C GLU A 113 12.12 6.93 10.74
N ARG A 114 12.97 7.17 11.74
CA ARG A 114 13.48 8.51 12.09
C ARG A 114 14.12 9.21 10.89
N SER A 115 14.67 8.46 9.94
CA SER A 115 15.31 8.96 8.73
C SER A 115 14.37 9.73 7.79
N ASN A 116 13.05 9.58 7.94
CA ASN A 116 12.06 10.39 7.20
C ASN A 116 12.03 11.85 7.69
N PHE A 117 12.32 12.09 8.97
CA PHE A 117 12.27 13.43 9.55
C PHE A 117 13.64 14.10 9.47
N TRP A 118 14.21 14.23 8.27
CA TRP A 118 15.45 14.98 8.09
C TRP A 118 15.18 16.48 8.21
N ASP A 119 16.16 17.25 8.69
CA ASP A 119 16.05 18.71 8.93
C ASP A 119 14.85 19.15 9.78
N TRP A 120 14.39 18.28 10.68
CA TRP A 120 13.30 18.53 11.62
C TRP A 120 13.48 19.81 12.45
N HIS A 121 14.72 20.23 12.69
CA HIS A 121 15.06 21.44 13.45
C HIS A 121 14.59 22.74 12.75
N GLU A 122 14.52 22.75 11.43
CA GLU A 122 14.03 23.89 10.63
C GLU A 122 12.50 23.93 10.53
N LEU A 123 11.83 22.86 10.93
CA LEU A 123 10.39 22.73 10.80
C LEU A 123 9.66 23.43 11.96
N GLU A 124 8.44 23.82 11.66
CA GLU A 124 7.48 24.40 12.60
C GLU A 124 6.34 23.42 12.88
N GLU A 125 5.86 22.74 11.84
CA GLU A 125 4.78 21.75 11.94
C GLU A 125 5.04 20.54 11.02
N ILE A 126 4.59 19.38 11.47
CA ILE A 126 4.62 18.11 10.75
C ILE A 126 3.21 17.53 10.75
N LYS A 127 2.69 17.16 9.57
CA LYS A 127 1.42 16.46 9.43
C LYS A 127 1.63 15.11 8.78
N ILE A 128 1.12 14.06 9.40
CA ILE A 128 1.18 12.70 8.86
C ILE A 128 -0.22 12.27 8.47
N VAL A 129 -0.43 12.10 7.18
CA VAL A 129 -1.70 11.68 6.60
C VAL A 129 -1.65 10.20 6.33
N VAL A 130 -2.65 9.48 6.83
CA VAL A 130 -2.84 8.06 6.61
C VAL A 130 -4.17 7.84 5.90
N LEU A 131 -4.15 7.12 4.78
CA LEU A 131 -5.34 6.68 4.06
C LEU A 131 -5.41 5.15 4.12
N TYR A 132 -6.55 4.62 4.54
CA TYR A 132 -6.77 3.17 4.67
C TYR A 132 -8.24 2.79 4.50
#